data_AF-A0A2P5N4M7-F1
#
_entry.id   AF-A0A2P5N4M7-F1
#
_cell.length_a   1.000
_cell.length_b   1.000
_cell.length_c   1.000
_cell.angle_alpha   90.00
_cell.angle_beta   90.00
_cell.angle_gamma   90.00
#
_symmetry.space_group_name_H-M   'P 1'
#
loop_
_entity.id
_entity.type
_entity.pdbx_description
1 polymer ?
#
loop_
_entity_poly.entity_id
_entity_poly.type
_entity_poly.pdbx_seq_one_letter_code
_entity_poly.pdbx_strand_id
1 'polypeptide(L)'
;MRFIFFIISALILNGCGLNVYKSTSSNTKGNSDFGKSYSLPEGRVSILVERKEKQKDIEVSITSKIVADQKNKLFLKYARNYLFEDTLVAETDAAGLLSTINTTTVDKTSAIFEQIGMLAGETFKLASLDANSQECVPKDMDLPFIKQYEINPDDTSSIINMNDTLMREHCITIDMSDIEDNNKPINSPSQFKEGVYYRDMKEFTVKINGNNTIKHIKINLPDRTSINKISVDRGLFVERKVNLTFTSGTLIKIDAKYPSEVLGFISLPLAIVKGISGAILGQFGLKIDTLKNQTSVANEELNFLKAKAALEKEKEN
;
A
#
# COMPACT_ATOMS: atom_id res chain seq x y z
N MET A 1 11.21 43.77 2.33
CA MET A 1 11.50 42.90 1.16
C MET A 1 12.54 41.81 1.43
N ARG A 2 13.72 42.09 2.02
CA ARG A 2 14.77 41.05 2.23
C ARG A 2 14.33 39.85 3.10
N PHE A 3 13.47 40.05 4.10
CA PHE A 3 13.00 38.97 4.99
C PHE A 3 12.07 37.97 4.28
N ILE A 4 11.26 38.44 3.32
CA ILE A 4 10.34 37.59 2.53
C ILE A 4 11.15 36.65 1.61
N PHE A 5 12.26 37.15 1.04
CA PHE A 5 13.15 36.34 0.21
C PHE A 5 13.82 35.20 0.98
N PHE A 6 14.17 35.41 2.26
CA PHE A 6 14.73 34.34 3.10
C PHE A 6 13.71 33.25 3.44
N ILE A 7 12.45 33.62 3.69
CA ILE A 7 11.38 32.65 3.95
C ILE A 7 11.05 31.82 2.71
N ILE A 8 10.98 32.46 1.52
CA ILE A 8 10.74 31.76 0.25
C ILE A 8 11.92 30.83 -0.09
N SER A 9 13.16 31.26 0.11
CA SER A 9 14.35 30.44 -0.15
C SER A 9 14.44 29.22 0.78
N ALA A 10 14.06 29.36 2.05
CA ALA A 10 14.02 28.25 3.00
C ALA A 10 12.92 27.21 2.69
N LEU A 11 11.82 27.63 2.04
CA LEU A 11 10.76 26.72 1.60
C LEU A 11 11.15 25.89 0.37
N ILE A 12 11.99 26.43 -0.53
CA ILE A 12 12.39 25.75 -1.77
C ILE A 12 13.43 24.65 -1.51
N LEU A 13 14.26 24.76 -0.46
CA LEU A 13 15.33 23.80 -0.16
C LEU A 13 14.86 22.51 0.54
N ASN A 14 13.58 22.42 0.94
CA ASN A 14 13.01 21.24 1.62
C ASN A 14 12.22 20.32 0.68
N GLY A 15 12.51 20.31 -0.62
CA GLY A 15 11.83 19.48 -1.65
C GLY A 15 11.94 17.95 -1.49
N CYS A 16 12.40 17.45 -0.35
CA CYS A 16 12.25 16.04 0.01
C CYS A 16 10.76 15.76 0.23
N GLY A 17 10.14 14.98 -0.66
CA GLY A 17 8.73 14.59 -0.59
C GLY A 17 8.30 14.19 0.82
N LEU A 18 7.27 14.87 1.32
CA LEU A 18 6.72 14.63 2.66
C LEU A 18 5.84 13.38 2.61
N ASN A 19 6.46 12.21 2.69
CA ASN A 19 5.79 10.90 2.68
C ASN A 19 4.67 10.84 3.73
N VAL A 20 3.51 10.31 3.33
CA VAL A 20 2.34 10.11 4.20
C VAL A 20 2.51 8.86 5.07
N TYR A 21 3.09 7.80 4.51
CA TYR A 21 3.26 6.52 5.19
C TYR A 21 4.71 6.10 5.36
N LYS A 22 4.98 5.44 6.47
CA LYS A 22 6.22 4.70 6.74
C LYS A 22 5.87 3.28 7.12
N SER A 23 6.45 2.30 6.44
CA SER A 23 6.30 0.90 6.85
C SER A 23 7.51 0.49 7.66
N THR A 24 7.28 -0.05 8.85
CA THR A 24 8.32 -0.62 9.70
C THR A 24 8.02 -2.08 10.01
N SER A 25 9.04 -2.87 10.32
CA SER A 25 8.82 -4.24 10.83
C SER A 25 7.97 -4.20 12.11
N SER A 26 6.96 -5.07 12.20
CA SER A 26 5.97 -5.11 13.29
C SER A 26 6.54 -5.59 14.65
N ASN A 27 7.83 -5.93 14.74
CA ASN A 27 8.44 -6.40 15.99
C ASN A 27 8.67 -5.30 17.03
N THR A 28 8.38 -4.04 16.70
CA THR A 28 8.49 -2.92 17.62
C THR A 28 7.29 -2.88 18.59
N LYS A 29 7.45 -3.53 19.74
CA LYS A 29 6.56 -3.32 20.89
C LYS A 29 6.68 -1.86 21.34
N GLY A 30 5.55 -1.14 21.33
CA GLY A 30 5.36 -0.04 22.28
C GLY A 30 5.55 1.38 21.76
N ASN A 31 4.85 1.78 20.71
CA ASN A 31 4.39 3.17 20.64
C ASN A 31 2.95 3.22 20.14
N SER A 32 2.14 4.06 20.76
CA SER A 32 0.73 4.33 20.43
C SER A 32 0.58 5.11 19.11
N ASP A 33 1.42 4.80 18.12
CA ASP A 33 1.44 5.47 16.85
C ASP A 33 0.18 5.10 16.05
N PHE A 34 -0.45 6.11 15.46
CA PHE A 34 -1.58 5.90 14.56
C PHE A 34 -1.11 5.13 13.31
N GLY A 35 -1.67 3.95 13.10
CA GLY A 35 -1.25 3.06 12.02
C GLY A 35 -2.03 1.75 11.95
N LYS A 36 -1.69 0.93 10.96
CA LYS A 36 -2.35 -0.35 10.68
C LYS A 36 -1.31 -1.43 10.44
N SER A 37 -1.40 -2.55 11.15
CA SER A 37 -0.60 -3.74 10.84
C SER A 37 -1.13 -4.43 9.58
N TYR A 38 -0.21 -4.92 8.75
CA TYR A 38 -0.52 -5.77 7.60
C TYR A 38 0.60 -6.78 7.38
N SER A 39 0.33 -7.85 6.65
CA SER A 39 1.34 -8.80 6.20
C SER A 39 1.53 -8.73 4.69
N LEU A 40 2.74 -9.02 4.22
CA LEU A 40 2.97 -9.29 2.81
C LEU A 40 2.27 -10.60 2.41
N PRO A 41 1.82 -10.75 1.15
CA PRO A 41 1.17 -11.96 0.71
C PRO A 41 2.19 -13.10 0.50
N GLU A 42 1.84 -14.29 0.93
CA GLU A 42 2.59 -15.53 0.72
C GLU A 42 1.74 -16.51 -0.09
N GLY A 43 2.33 -17.04 -1.16
CA GLY A 43 1.71 -18.09 -1.95
C GLY A 43 1.86 -19.46 -1.30
N ARG A 44 0.78 -20.22 -1.23
CA ARG A 44 0.75 -21.63 -0.86
C ARG A 44 0.17 -22.45 -1.99
N VAL A 45 0.72 -23.64 -2.17
CA VAL A 45 0.25 -24.59 -3.16
C VAL A 45 -0.56 -25.65 -2.43
N SER A 46 -1.84 -25.78 -2.80
CA SER A 46 -2.66 -26.88 -2.33
C SER A 46 -2.77 -27.95 -3.40
N ILE A 47 -2.37 -29.16 -3.03
CA ILE A 47 -2.36 -30.32 -3.89
C ILE A 47 -3.43 -31.27 -3.37
N LEU A 48 -4.42 -31.54 -4.21
CA LEU A 48 -5.45 -32.54 -3.95
C LEU A 48 -5.14 -33.76 -4.79
N VAL A 49 -4.91 -34.89 -4.13
CA VAL A 49 -4.73 -36.20 -4.76
C VAL A 49 -5.98 -37.02 -4.47
N GLU A 50 -6.72 -37.33 -5.53
CA GLU A 50 -7.95 -38.12 -5.45
C GLU A 50 -7.78 -39.43 -6.20
N ARG A 51 -8.17 -40.54 -5.57
CA ARG A 51 -8.32 -41.84 -6.24
C ARG A 51 -9.80 -42.22 -6.25
N LYS A 52 -10.38 -42.32 -7.44
CA LYS A 52 -11.78 -42.73 -7.63
C LYS A 52 -11.91 -44.25 -7.55
N GLU A 53 -12.94 -44.74 -6.85
CA GLU A 53 -13.16 -46.13 -6.40
C GLU A 53 -13.04 -47.25 -7.45
N LYS A 54 -13.01 -46.93 -8.74
CA LYS A 54 -13.11 -47.92 -9.83
C LYS A 54 -12.11 -47.72 -10.97
N GLN A 55 -11.18 -46.76 -10.84
CA GLN A 55 -10.15 -46.49 -11.84
C GLN A 55 -8.77 -46.53 -11.19
N LYS A 56 -7.78 -47.06 -11.91
CA LYS A 56 -6.36 -46.97 -11.52
C LYS A 56 -5.82 -45.54 -11.63
N ASP A 57 -6.63 -44.61 -12.14
CA ASP A 57 -6.23 -43.25 -12.43
C ASP A 57 -6.30 -42.40 -11.16
N ILE A 58 -5.16 -41.79 -10.82
CA ILE A 58 -5.05 -40.84 -9.73
C ILE A 58 -5.21 -39.45 -10.34
N GLU A 59 -6.18 -38.70 -9.85
CA GLU A 59 -6.41 -37.32 -10.26
C GLU A 59 -5.65 -36.39 -9.30
N VAL A 60 -4.74 -35.60 -9.86
CA VAL A 60 -4.02 -34.56 -9.11
C VAL A 60 -4.51 -33.20 -9.57
N SER A 61 -5.11 -32.45 -8.64
CA SER A 61 -5.46 -31.05 -8.85
C SER A 61 -4.55 -30.17 -7.99
N ILE A 62 -4.07 -29.08 -8.59
CA ILE A 62 -3.20 -28.11 -7.94
C ILE A 62 -3.92 -26.78 -7.98
N THR A 63 -4.06 -26.17 -6.80
CA THR A 63 -4.62 -24.84 -6.63
C THR A 63 -3.64 -23.97 -5.87
N SER A 64 -3.66 -22.66 -6.14
CA SER A 64 -2.92 -21.70 -5.33
C SER A 64 -3.83 -21.04 -4.31
N LYS A 65 -3.26 -20.76 -3.13
CA LYS A 65 -3.91 -20.02 -2.05
C LYS A 65 -2.96 -18.94 -1.57
N ILE A 66 -3.44 -17.72 -1.45
CA ILE A 66 -2.65 -16.61 -0.89
C ILE A 66 -3.00 -16.46 0.58
N VAL A 67 -1.99 -16.42 1.44
CA VAL A 67 -2.13 -16.22 2.89
C VAL A 67 -1.22 -15.11 3.38
N ALA A 68 -1.42 -14.65 4.61
CA ALA A 68 -0.52 -13.69 5.25
C ALA A 68 0.83 -14.31 5.64
N ASP A 69 1.91 -13.70 5.15
CA ASP A 69 3.27 -14.00 5.56
C ASP A 69 3.51 -13.49 7.00
N GLN A 70 3.56 -14.41 7.95
CA GLN A 70 3.77 -14.08 9.36
C GLN A 70 5.21 -13.61 9.63
N LYS A 71 6.18 -13.97 8.78
CA LYS A 71 7.58 -13.54 8.91
C LYS A 71 7.75 -12.09 8.46
N ASN A 72 6.94 -11.65 7.49
CA ASN A 72 6.95 -10.31 6.93
C ASN A 72 5.74 -9.49 7.35
N LYS A 73 5.48 -9.44 8.66
CA LYS A 73 4.47 -8.55 9.26
C LYS A 73 5.03 -7.13 9.39
N LEU A 74 4.31 -6.19 8.80
CA LEU A 74 4.64 -4.77 8.74
C LEU A 74 3.63 -3.94 9.52
N PHE A 75 4.07 -2.77 9.96
CA PHE A 75 3.22 -1.75 10.56
C PHE A 75 3.27 -0.50 9.69
N LEU A 76 2.12 -0.15 9.09
CA LEU A 76 1.94 1.06 8.31
C LEU A 76 1.70 2.23 9.27
N LYS A 77 2.75 3.00 9.53
CA LYS A 77 2.71 4.19 10.39
C LYS A 77 2.37 5.42 9.57
N TYR A 78 1.43 6.22 10.07
CA TYR A 78 1.17 7.55 9.55
C TYR A 78 2.27 8.54 9.96
N ALA A 79 2.88 9.21 9.00
CA ALA A 79 3.88 10.25 9.23
C ALA A 79 3.20 11.62 9.35
N ARG A 80 2.66 11.93 10.53
CA ARG A 80 1.92 13.17 10.81
C ARG A 80 2.68 14.43 10.36
N ASN A 81 1.99 15.34 9.71
CA ASN A 81 2.49 16.67 9.40
C ASN A 81 1.41 17.72 9.71
N TYR A 82 1.73 18.72 10.52
CA TYR A 82 0.77 19.72 10.97
C TYR A 82 0.35 20.71 9.88
N LEU A 83 1.08 20.79 8.77
CA LEU A 83 0.76 21.68 7.64
C LEU A 83 -0.33 21.11 6.72
N PHE A 84 -0.75 19.87 6.93
CA PHE A 84 -1.68 19.16 6.05
C PHE A 84 -2.84 18.61 6.84
N GLU A 85 -4.03 18.68 6.24
CA GLU A 85 -5.16 17.84 6.63
C GLU A 85 -5.12 16.58 5.77
N ASP A 86 -4.78 15.46 6.41
CA ASP A 86 -4.73 14.17 5.74
C ASP A 86 -5.95 13.33 6.16
N THR A 87 -6.70 12.84 5.18
CA THR A 87 -7.68 11.75 5.38
C THR A 87 -7.06 10.45 4.91
N LEU A 88 -7.01 9.46 5.81
CA LEU A 88 -6.31 8.20 5.60
C LEU A 88 -7.26 7.04 5.85
N VAL A 89 -7.33 6.13 4.91
CA VAL A 89 -8.03 4.86 5.05
C VAL A 89 -7.05 3.76 4.65
N ALA A 90 -6.67 2.91 5.60
CA ALA A 90 -5.86 1.74 5.36
C ALA A 90 -6.61 0.50 5.87
N GLU A 91 -6.97 -0.37 4.95
CA GLU A 91 -7.78 -1.54 5.21
C GLU A 91 -7.00 -2.83 4.96
N THR A 92 -7.35 -3.84 5.73
CA THR A 92 -6.85 -5.20 5.56
C THR A 92 -8.03 -6.15 5.40
N ASP A 93 -7.84 -7.20 4.63
CA ASP A 93 -8.80 -8.30 4.55
C ASP A 93 -8.80 -9.15 5.85
N ALA A 94 -9.64 -10.18 5.88
CA ALA A 94 -9.74 -11.11 7.00
C ALA A 94 -8.45 -11.93 7.24
N ALA A 95 -7.59 -12.06 6.22
CA ALA A 95 -6.30 -12.73 6.33
C ALA A 95 -5.20 -11.78 6.88
N GLY A 96 -5.48 -10.48 7.01
CA GLY A 96 -4.51 -9.47 7.45
C GLY A 96 -3.62 -8.95 6.30
N LEU A 97 -4.02 -9.18 5.05
CA LEU A 97 -3.36 -8.63 3.86
C LEU A 97 -3.94 -7.26 3.55
N LEU A 98 -3.13 -6.36 2.97
CA LEU A 98 -3.66 -5.06 2.51
C LEU A 98 -4.74 -5.26 1.45
N SER A 99 -5.85 -4.53 1.60
CA SER A 99 -6.93 -4.48 0.62
C SER A 99 -7.04 -3.10 -0.04
N THR A 100 -6.91 -2.02 0.72
CA THR A 100 -7.05 -0.66 0.20
C THR A 100 -6.23 0.33 1.01
N ILE A 101 -5.61 1.28 0.31
CA ILE A 101 -5.03 2.49 0.90
C ILE A 101 -5.56 3.69 0.14
N ASN A 102 -6.43 4.47 0.77
CA ASN A 102 -6.92 5.74 0.24
C ASN A 102 -6.34 6.88 1.06
N THR A 103 -5.81 7.87 0.36
CA THR A 103 -5.16 9.02 0.97
C THR A 103 -5.60 10.27 0.23
N THR A 104 -6.16 11.21 0.98
CA THR A 104 -6.41 12.58 0.51
C THR A 104 -5.62 13.51 1.40
N THR A 105 -4.72 14.29 0.81
CA THR A 105 -3.90 15.26 1.56
C THR A 105 -4.22 16.65 1.06
N VAL A 106 -4.67 17.54 1.94
CA VAL A 106 -4.98 18.94 1.63
C VAL A 106 -4.01 19.82 2.41
N ASP A 107 -3.28 20.68 1.71
CA ASP A 107 -2.44 21.69 2.37
C ASP A 107 -3.33 22.69 3.13
N LYS A 108 -3.03 22.89 4.42
CA LYS A 108 -3.74 23.80 5.32
C LYS A 108 -2.87 24.96 5.80
N THR A 109 -1.71 25.19 5.20
CA THR A 109 -0.84 26.32 5.54
C THR A 109 -1.61 27.65 5.54
N SER A 110 -2.63 27.80 4.69
CA SER A 110 -3.51 28.99 4.69
C SER A 110 -4.50 29.04 5.87
N ALA A 111 -4.99 27.91 6.37
CA ALA A 111 -5.98 27.83 7.45
C ALA A 111 -5.37 27.78 8.86
N ILE A 112 -4.13 27.30 9.00
CA ILE A 112 -3.44 27.19 10.30
C ILE A 112 -3.18 28.56 10.94
N PHE A 113 -3.06 29.62 10.15
CA PHE A 113 -2.98 30.99 10.68
C PHE A 113 -4.27 31.44 11.40
N GLU A 114 -5.41 30.80 11.15
CA GLU A 114 -6.70 31.18 11.74
C GLU A 114 -7.00 30.44 13.06
N GLN A 115 -6.33 29.33 13.37
CA GLN A 115 -6.77 28.38 14.41
C GLN A 115 -5.79 28.15 15.59
N ILE A 116 -4.72 28.95 15.75
CA ILE A 116 -3.80 28.88 16.91
C ILE A 116 -4.48 29.26 18.27
N GLY A 117 -5.80 29.42 18.30
CA GLY A 117 -6.55 29.81 19.50
C GLY A 117 -7.07 28.67 20.39
N MET A 118 -7.21 27.41 19.93
CA MET A 118 -8.02 26.45 20.70
C MET A 118 -7.55 25.00 20.64
N LEU A 119 -7.42 24.44 21.85
CA LEU A 119 -7.59 23.04 22.27
C LEU A 119 -6.36 22.12 22.46
N ALA A 120 -6.34 21.57 23.68
CA ALA A 120 -5.55 20.46 24.21
C ALA A 120 -6.49 19.42 24.86
N GLY A 121 -6.07 18.15 24.88
CA GLY A 121 -6.65 17.01 25.63
C GLY A 121 -7.78 16.29 24.87
N GLU A 122 -7.89 14.96 24.77
CA GLU A 122 -7.43 13.85 25.61
C GLU A 122 -7.29 12.53 24.81
N THR A 123 -6.81 11.46 25.47
CA THR A 123 -6.40 10.14 24.93
C THR A 123 -7.36 9.02 25.35
N PHE A 124 -7.42 7.91 24.58
CA PHE A 124 -8.12 6.67 24.96
C PHE A 124 -7.28 5.42 24.63
N LYS A 125 -7.36 4.38 25.49
CA LYS A 125 -6.70 3.06 25.38
C LYS A 125 -7.74 1.94 25.21
N LEU A 126 -7.42 0.85 24.51
CA LEU A 126 -8.02 -0.49 24.73
C LEU A 126 -7.21 -1.66 24.13
N ALA A 127 -7.38 -2.85 24.73
CA ALA A 127 -6.54 -4.05 24.71
C ALA A 127 -7.11 -5.25 23.88
N SER A 128 -6.30 -6.31 23.75
CA SER A 128 -6.37 -7.47 22.84
C SER A 128 -7.04 -8.76 23.39
N LEU A 129 -7.35 -9.73 22.50
CA LEU A 129 -7.66 -11.13 22.82
C LEU A 129 -7.01 -12.12 21.82
N ASP A 130 -6.56 -13.27 22.34
CA ASP A 130 -5.87 -14.39 21.67
C ASP A 130 -6.79 -15.60 21.35
N ALA A 131 -6.29 -16.49 20.49
CA ALA A 131 -6.94 -17.63 19.84
C ALA A 131 -6.62 -19.00 20.48
N ASN A 132 -7.33 -20.07 20.05
CA ASN A 132 -6.91 -21.46 20.26
C ASN A 132 -7.33 -22.39 19.11
N SER A 133 -6.48 -23.38 18.79
CA SER A 133 -6.60 -24.39 17.73
C SER A 133 -6.62 -25.81 18.28
N GLN A 134 -7.15 -26.78 17.51
CA GLN A 134 -7.20 -28.21 17.86
C GLN A 134 -6.77 -29.09 16.67
N GLU A 135 -6.05 -30.18 16.97
CA GLU A 135 -5.52 -31.20 16.02
C GLU A 135 -6.41 -32.45 15.90
N CYS A 136 -6.22 -33.22 14.82
CA CYS A 136 -6.87 -34.51 14.53
C CYS A 136 -5.87 -35.56 14.01
N VAL A 137 -6.19 -36.85 14.22
CA VAL A 137 -5.38 -38.04 13.89
C VAL A 137 -6.16 -38.94 12.90
N PRO A 138 -5.56 -39.49 11.83
CA PRO A 138 -6.24 -40.41 10.91
C PRO A 138 -5.85 -41.89 11.07
N LYS A 139 -6.75 -42.79 10.62
CA LYS A 139 -6.56 -44.24 10.55
C LYS A 139 -7.22 -44.89 9.31
N ASP A 140 -6.55 -45.92 8.82
CA ASP A 140 -6.94 -47.01 7.90
C ASP A 140 -7.23 -46.72 6.42
N MET A 141 -6.64 -47.60 5.59
CA MET A 141 -6.31 -47.43 4.17
C MET A 141 -6.85 -48.64 3.40
N ASP A 142 -7.98 -48.47 2.70
CA ASP A 142 -8.40 -49.22 1.49
C ASP A 142 -9.71 -48.66 0.86
N LEU A 143 -9.92 -47.35 1.01
CA LEU A 143 -11.09 -46.63 0.53
C LEU A 143 -10.67 -45.57 -0.50
N PRO A 144 -11.61 -45.06 -1.33
CA PRO A 144 -11.36 -43.84 -2.08
C PRO A 144 -10.78 -42.82 -1.13
N PHE A 145 -9.65 -42.24 -1.51
CA PHE A 145 -9.00 -41.26 -0.68
C PHE A 145 -8.96 -39.94 -1.42
N ILE A 146 -9.10 -38.90 -0.61
CA ILE A 146 -8.84 -37.53 -0.97
C ILE A 146 -7.80 -37.08 0.03
N LYS A 147 -6.57 -36.89 -0.43
CA LYS A 147 -5.50 -36.31 0.39
C LYS A 147 -5.25 -34.90 -0.10
N GLN A 148 -5.34 -33.95 0.82
CA GLN A 148 -5.03 -32.55 0.56
C GLN A 148 -3.73 -32.19 1.29
N TYR A 149 -2.77 -31.67 0.55
CA TYR A 149 -1.55 -31.11 1.07
C TYR A 149 -1.61 -29.59 0.88
N GLU A 150 -1.13 -28.83 1.86
CA GLU A 150 -0.93 -27.38 1.74
C GLU A 150 0.54 -27.10 2.05
N ILE A 151 1.30 -26.67 1.04
CA ILE A 151 2.75 -26.55 1.13
C ILE A 151 3.17 -25.14 0.83
N ASN A 152 4.15 -24.68 1.61
CA ASN A 152 4.93 -23.51 1.28
C ASN A 152 5.98 -23.93 0.24
N PRO A 153 5.94 -23.38 -0.98
CA PRO A 153 6.84 -23.81 -2.05
C PRO A 153 8.32 -23.46 -1.79
N ASP A 154 8.62 -22.68 -0.75
CA ASP A 154 10.00 -22.40 -0.32
C ASP A 154 10.48 -23.26 0.84
N ASP A 155 9.61 -24.11 1.38
CA ASP A 155 9.99 -25.09 2.39
C ASP A 155 10.36 -26.41 1.71
N THR A 156 11.59 -26.47 1.20
CA THR A 156 12.19 -27.66 0.57
C THR A 156 12.01 -28.89 1.45
N SER A 157 12.08 -28.76 2.78
CA SER A 157 11.91 -29.90 3.69
C SER A 157 10.48 -30.44 3.65
N SER A 158 9.48 -29.55 3.67
CA SER A 158 8.08 -29.94 3.49
C SER A 158 7.81 -30.54 2.10
N ILE A 159 8.44 -30.02 1.05
CA ILE A 159 8.33 -30.57 -0.32
C ILE A 159 8.92 -31.98 -0.39
N ILE A 160 10.12 -32.19 0.16
CA ILE A 160 10.79 -33.50 0.22
C ILE A 160 9.92 -34.49 0.99
N ASN A 161 9.46 -34.14 2.19
CA ASN A 161 8.62 -35.01 3.01
C ASN A 161 7.29 -35.36 2.32
N MET A 162 6.67 -34.39 1.62
CA MET A 162 5.49 -34.66 0.80
C MET A 162 5.84 -35.61 -0.34
N ASN A 163 6.88 -35.33 -1.13
CA ASN A 163 7.28 -36.16 -2.25
C ASN A 163 7.62 -37.59 -1.82
N ASP A 164 8.29 -37.78 -0.68
CA ASP A 164 8.57 -39.09 -0.11
C ASP A 164 7.29 -39.85 0.27
N THR A 165 6.27 -39.13 0.74
CA THR A 165 4.96 -39.70 1.07
C THR A 165 4.20 -40.06 -0.22
N LEU A 166 4.12 -39.14 -1.18
CA LEU A 166 3.45 -39.35 -2.47
C LEU A 166 4.12 -40.44 -3.30
N MET A 167 5.45 -40.54 -3.29
CA MET A 167 6.18 -41.57 -4.01
C MET A 167 5.94 -42.95 -3.41
N ARG A 168 5.96 -43.06 -2.08
CA ARG A 168 5.76 -44.32 -1.36
C ARG A 168 4.34 -44.84 -1.48
N GLU A 169 3.34 -43.95 -1.39
CA GLU A 169 1.93 -44.35 -1.36
C GLU A 169 1.29 -44.38 -2.75
N HIS A 170 1.75 -43.53 -3.67
CA HIS A 170 1.03 -43.22 -4.92
C HIS A 170 1.92 -43.17 -6.18
N CYS A 171 3.24 -43.35 -6.06
CA CYS A 171 4.20 -43.28 -7.19
C CYS A 171 4.13 -41.97 -7.99
N ILE A 172 3.90 -40.85 -7.30
CA ILE A 172 3.84 -39.51 -7.89
C ILE A 172 4.96 -38.65 -7.28
N THR A 173 5.69 -37.92 -8.11
CA THR A 173 6.60 -36.85 -7.69
C THR A 173 6.10 -35.52 -8.18
N ILE A 174 6.19 -34.49 -7.33
CA ILE A 174 5.89 -33.11 -7.69
C ILE A 174 7.19 -32.31 -7.67
N ASP A 175 7.57 -31.81 -8.82
CA ASP A 175 8.75 -30.97 -9.01
C ASP A 175 8.32 -29.49 -9.06
N MET A 176 8.86 -28.73 -8.11
CA MET A 176 8.67 -27.28 -7.93
C MET A 176 9.99 -26.52 -8.06
N SER A 177 11.00 -27.10 -8.72
CA SER A 177 12.33 -26.48 -8.90
C SER A 177 12.29 -25.08 -9.51
N ASP A 178 11.31 -24.80 -10.38
CA ASP A 178 11.09 -23.46 -10.95
C ASP A 178 10.77 -22.39 -9.86
N ILE A 179 10.38 -22.82 -8.66
CA ILE A 179 10.11 -21.95 -7.49
C ILE A 179 11.36 -21.78 -6.61
N GLU A 180 12.15 -22.85 -6.41
CA GLU A 180 13.26 -22.89 -5.44
C GLU A 180 14.47 -22.01 -5.80
N ASP A 181 14.74 -21.80 -7.10
CA ASP A 181 16.01 -21.23 -7.58
C ASP A 181 16.23 -19.74 -7.22
N ASN A 182 15.28 -19.11 -6.52
CA ASN A 182 15.34 -17.71 -6.15
C ASN A 182 15.39 -17.44 -4.64
N ASN A 183 15.66 -18.46 -3.81
CA ASN A 183 15.60 -18.39 -2.35
C ASN A 183 16.76 -17.64 -1.65
N LYS A 184 17.35 -16.60 -2.27
CA LYS A 184 18.07 -15.61 -1.47
C LYS A 184 17.02 -14.75 -0.77
N PRO A 185 16.95 -14.72 0.57
CA PRO A 185 16.03 -13.84 1.27
C PRO A 185 16.39 -12.40 0.92
N ILE A 186 15.61 -11.79 0.04
CA ILE A 186 15.79 -10.41 -0.37
C ILE A 186 15.20 -9.56 0.76
N ASN A 187 16.13 -8.97 1.50
CA ASN A 187 15.97 -7.87 2.46
C ASN A 187 15.57 -8.29 3.88
N SER A 188 16.50 -8.02 4.80
CA SER A 188 16.22 -8.03 6.23
C SER A 188 15.15 -6.99 6.57
N PRO A 189 14.25 -7.25 7.53
CA PRO A 189 13.21 -6.31 7.95
C PRO A 189 13.70 -4.91 8.36
N SER A 190 15.01 -4.75 8.58
CA SER A 190 15.67 -3.47 8.83
C SER A 190 15.71 -2.52 7.62
N GLN A 191 15.37 -2.98 6.42
CA GLN A 191 15.42 -2.17 5.19
C GLN A 191 14.10 -1.50 4.83
N PHE A 192 13.01 -1.80 5.55
CA PHE A 192 11.73 -1.13 5.33
C PHE A 192 11.79 0.33 5.80
N LYS A 193 11.50 1.26 4.88
CA LYS A 193 11.52 2.71 5.06
C LYS A 193 10.15 3.31 4.66
N GLU A 194 10.16 4.56 4.20
CA GLU A 194 9.00 5.30 3.71
C GLU A 194 8.34 4.61 2.51
N GLY A 195 7.02 4.45 2.60
CA GLY A 195 6.18 3.81 1.58
C GLY A 195 5.36 2.62 2.09
N VAL A 196 4.58 2.07 1.16
CA VAL A 196 3.80 0.83 1.29
C VAL A 196 4.52 -0.26 0.52
N TYR A 197 4.66 -1.44 1.12
CA TYR A 197 5.36 -2.57 0.50
C TYR A 197 4.37 -3.64 0.03
N TYR A 198 4.68 -4.28 -1.10
CA TYR A 198 3.85 -5.31 -1.71
C TYR A 198 4.70 -6.30 -2.53
N ARG A 199 4.08 -7.39 -2.97
CA ARG A 199 4.68 -8.37 -3.89
C ARG A 199 3.83 -8.48 -5.15
N ASP A 200 4.48 -8.56 -6.30
CA ASP A 200 3.81 -8.82 -7.58
C ASP A 200 3.43 -10.29 -7.71
N MET A 201 2.44 -10.60 -8.54
CA MET A 201 2.17 -11.98 -8.92
C MET A 201 3.16 -12.43 -9.99
N LYS A 202 3.72 -13.62 -9.82
CA LYS A 202 4.58 -14.30 -10.79
C LYS A 202 3.99 -15.67 -11.13
N GLU A 203 4.09 -16.04 -12.40
CA GLU A 203 3.69 -17.36 -12.88
C GLU A 203 4.79 -18.37 -12.56
N PHE A 204 4.42 -19.50 -11.97
CA PHE A 204 5.27 -20.64 -11.68
C PHE A 204 4.73 -21.89 -12.36
N THR A 205 5.61 -22.76 -12.82
CA THR A 205 5.22 -24.04 -13.41
C THR A 205 5.50 -25.16 -12.43
N VAL A 206 4.48 -25.93 -12.07
CA VAL A 206 4.59 -27.15 -11.28
C VAL A 206 4.57 -28.34 -12.22
N LYS A 207 5.57 -29.22 -12.11
CA LYS A 207 5.68 -30.44 -12.92
C LYS A 207 5.23 -31.62 -12.07
N ILE A 208 4.23 -32.36 -12.53
CA ILE A 208 3.74 -33.58 -11.88
C ILE A 208 4.22 -34.76 -12.71
N ASN A 209 5.00 -35.64 -12.12
CA ASN A 209 5.48 -36.87 -12.74
C ASN A 209 4.71 -38.05 -12.13
N GLY A 210 3.91 -38.76 -12.95
CA GLY A 210 3.17 -39.95 -12.52
C GLY A 210 2.93 -40.92 -13.67
N ASN A 211 3.12 -42.22 -13.44
CA ASN A 211 2.84 -43.33 -14.39
C ASN A 211 3.23 -43.02 -15.85
N ASN A 212 4.47 -42.54 -16.08
CA ASN A 212 5.04 -42.16 -17.39
C ASN A 212 4.42 -40.92 -18.06
N THR A 213 3.61 -40.15 -17.34
CA THR A 213 3.09 -38.85 -17.80
C THR A 213 3.71 -37.72 -16.99
N ILE A 214 4.07 -36.64 -17.70
CA ILE A 214 4.53 -35.38 -17.12
C ILE A 214 3.46 -34.33 -17.40
N LYS A 215 2.84 -33.79 -16.35
CA LYS A 215 1.85 -32.71 -16.46
C LYS A 215 2.45 -31.42 -15.96
N HIS A 216 2.35 -30.36 -16.77
CA HIS A 216 2.76 -29.02 -16.39
C HIS A 216 1.51 -28.22 -15.98
N ILE A 217 1.53 -27.64 -14.78
CA ILE A 217 0.46 -26.76 -14.30
C ILE A 217 1.06 -25.41 -13.99
N LYS A 218 0.53 -24.36 -14.62
CA LYS A 218 0.90 -22.98 -14.35
C LYS A 218 0.04 -22.43 -13.22
N ILE A 219 0.67 -21.85 -12.21
CA ILE A 219 0.01 -21.20 -11.08
C ILE A 219 0.60 -19.80 -10.88
N ASN A 220 -0.24 -18.85 -10.50
CA ASN A 220 0.21 -17.51 -10.13
C ASN A 220 0.34 -17.43 -8.60
N LEU A 221 1.51 -17.03 -8.12
CA LEU A 221 1.79 -16.82 -6.70
C LEU A 221 2.51 -15.48 -6.51
N PRO A 222 2.40 -14.85 -5.33
CA PRO A 222 3.22 -13.69 -5.00
C PRO A 222 4.72 -14.01 -5.11
N ASP A 223 5.45 -13.17 -5.82
CA ASP A 223 6.90 -13.28 -5.97
C ASP A 223 7.59 -12.94 -4.65
N ARG A 224 8.21 -13.94 -4.02
CA ARG A 224 8.92 -13.75 -2.74
C ARG A 224 10.31 -13.17 -2.90
N THR A 225 10.79 -13.08 -4.14
CA THR A 225 12.12 -12.61 -4.49
C THR A 225 12.12 -11.09 -4.65
N SER A 226 10.99 -10.51 -5.02
CA SER A 226 10.84 -9.07 -5.18
C SER A 226 9.88 -8.53 -4.13
N ILE A 227 10.35 -7.54 -3.36
CA ILE A 227 9.45 -6.73 -2.52
C ILE A 227 9.44 -5.33 -3.13
N ASN A 228 8.32 -4.98 -3.72
CA ASN A 228 8.09 -3.68 -4.31
C ASN A 228 7.68 -2.66 -3.26
N LYS A 229 7.91 -1.39 -3.58
CA LYS A 229 7.59 -0.27 -2.71
C LYS A 229 6.91 0.82 -3.51
N ILE A 230 5.81 1.35 -2.98
CA ILE A 230 5.15 2.53 -3.49
C ILE A 230 5.14 3.64 -2.45
N SER A 231 5.65 4.81 -2.81
CA SER A 231 5.61 6.00 -1.97
C SER A 231 4.30 6.75 -2.20
N VAL A 232 3.73 7.27 -1.11
CA VAL A 232 2.55 8.14 -1.14
C VAL A 232 3.00 9.47 -0.56
N ASP A 233 3.17 10.46 -1.41
CA ASP A 233 3.77 11.76 -1.06
C ASP A 233 2.75 12.88 -1.06
N ARG A 234 2.86 13.79 -0.08
CA ARG A 234 2.09 15.04 -0.05
C ARG A 234 2.57 16.02 -1.11
N GLY A 235 1.65 16.86 -1.57
CA GLY A 235 1.94 17.99 -2.46
C GLY A 235 1.73 19.29 -1.73
N LEU A 236 2.66 20.22 -1.88
CA LEU A 236 2.51 21.55 -1.30
C LEU A 236 1.47 22.34 -2.10
N PHE A 237 0.59 23.04 -1.38
CA PHE A 237 -0.45 23.93 -1.92
C PHE A 237 -1.47 23.28 -2.84
N VAL A 238 -1.53 21.95 -2.85
CA VAL A 238 -2.45 21.19 -3.68
C VAL A 238 -3.09 20.05 -2.91
N GLU A 239 -4.33 19.77 -3.25
CA GLU A 239 -4.99 18.53 -2.84
C GLU A 239 -4.42 17.37 -3.67
N ARG A 240 -3.86 16.36 -3.02
CA ARG A 240 -3.47 15.10 -3.68
C ARG A 240 -4.39 13.97 -3.24
N LYS A 241 -4.83 13.17 -4.21
CA LYS A 241 -5.57 11.93 -3.95
C LYS A 241 -4.81 10.76 -4.51
N VAL A 242 -4.57 9.76 -3.67
CA VAL A 242 -3.95 8.49 -4.07
C VAL A 242 -4.80 7.37 -3.51
N ASN A 243 -5.33 6.54 -4.41
CA ASN A 243 -6.06 5.32 -4.06
C ASN A 243 -5.27 4.13 -4.60
N LEU A 244 -4.85 3.26 -3.71
CA LEU A 244 -4.15 2.02 -4.01
C LEU A 244 -5.11 0.87 -3.70
N THR A 245 -5.41 0.05 -4.70
CA THR A 245 -6.27 -1.13 -4.55
C THR A 245 -5.42 -2.38 -4.60
N PHE A 246 -5.63 -3.25 -3.63
CA PHE A 246 -4.95 -4.52 -3.51
C PHE A 246 -5.95 -5.66 -3.58
N THR A 247 -5.52 -6.80 -4.12
CA THR A 247 -6.26 -8.06 -4.04
C THR A 247 -5.33 -9.08 -3.44
N SER A 248 -5.72 -9.61 -2.27
CA SER A 248 -4.90 -10.54 -1.48
C SER A 248 -3.47 -10.01 -1.27
N GLY A 249 -3.33 -8.73 -0.91
CA GLY A 249 -2.02 -8.11 -0.64
C GLY A 249 -1.18 -7.74 -1.87
N THR A 250 -1.61 -8.06 -3.10
CA THR A 250 -0.93 -7.62 -4.34
C THR A 250 -1.61 -6.38 -4.91
N LEU A 251 -0.81 -5.39 -5.31
CA LEU A 251 -1.28 -4.14 -5.91
C LEU A 251 -1.85 -4.39 -7.30
N ILE A 252 -3.12 -4.04 -7.53
CA ILE A 252 -3.80 -4.20 -8.83
C ILE A 252 -4.13 -2.88 -9.51
N LYS A 253 -4.24 -1.78 -8.75
CA LYS A 253 -4.59 -0.46 -9.28
C LYS A 253 -3.93 0.65 -8.47
N ILE A 254 -3.40 1.64 -9.20
CA ILE A 254 -2.97 2.93 -8.68
C ILE A 254 -3.85 3.99 -9.35
N ASP A 255 -4.61 4.73 -8.55
CA ASP A 255 -5.42 5.88 -9.01
C ASP A 255 -4.89 7.12 -8.30
N ALA A 256 -4.14 7.94 -9.03
CA ALA A 256 -3.46 9.10 -8.49
C ALA A 256 -3.90 10.37 -9.23
N LYS A 257 -4.41 11.34 -8.46
CA LYS A 257 -4.79 12.66 -8.96
C LYS A 257 -3.87 13.71 -8.36
N TYR A 258 -3.02 14.25 -9.23
CA TYR A 258 -2.10 15.34 -8.90
C TYR A 258 -2.46 16.58 -9.72
N PRO A 259 -3.20 17.55 -9.15
CA PRO A 259 -3.37 18.83 -9.81
C PRO A 259 -2.02 19.58 -9.80
N SER A 260 -1.79 20.40 -10.81
CA SER A 260 -0.53 21.12 -11.00
C SER A 260 -0.25 22.06 -9.81
N GLU A 261 0.93 21.95 -9.19
CA GLU A 261 1.33 22.77 -8.02
C GLU A 261 1.37 24.26 -8.32
N VAL A 262 1.67 24.62 -9.58
CA VAL A 262 1.66 26.00 -10.08
C VAL A 262 0.28 26.65 -9.94
N LEU A 263 -0.80 25.91 -10.18
CA LEU A 263 -2.18 26.41 -10.00
C LEU A 263 -2.49 26.71 -8.53
N GLY A 264 -1.98 25.88 -7.61
CA GLY A 264 -2.10 26.08 -6.16
C GLY A 264 -1.39 27.35 -5.70
N PHE A 265 -0.15 27.56 -6.16
CA PHE A 265 0.65 28.73 -5.79
C PHE A 265 0.02 30.07 -6.23
N ILE A 266 -0.57 30.12 -7.43
CA ILE A 266 -1.25 31.33 -7.94
C ILE A 266 -2.46 31.73 -7.07
N SER A 267 -3.08 30.78 -6.36
CA SER A 267 -4.26 31.06 -5.53
C SER A 267 -3.96 31.65 -4.14
N LEU A 268 -2.74 31.47 -3.62
CA LEU A 268 -2.33 31.92 -2.29
C LEU A 268 -2.33 33.45 -2.10
N PRO A 269 -1.83 34.27 -3.05
CA PRO A 269 -1.81 35.72 -2.88
C PRO A 269 -3.22 36.32 -2.75
N LEU A 270 -4.21 35.79 -3.47
CA LEU A 270 -5.58 36.31 -3.45
C LEU A 270 -6.30 36.07 -2.12
N ALA A 271 -6.05 34.94 -1.46
CA ALA A 271 -6.64 34.63 -0.14
C ALA A 271 -6.00 35.47 0.98
N ILE A 272 -4.67 35.62 0.96
CA ILE A 272 -3.92 36.42 1.95
C ILE A 272 -4.30 37.91 1.84
N VAL A 273 -4.42 38.43 0.62
CA VAL A 273 -4.83 39.83 0.40
C VAL A 273 -6.27 40.08 0.88
N LYS A 274 -7.18 39.12 0.75
CA LYS A 274 -8.57 39.23 1.25
C LYS A 274 -8.68 39.07 2.77
N GLY A 275 -7.92 38.15 3.39
CA GLY A 275 -7.92 37.94 4.84
C GLY A 275 -7.31 39.11 5.62
N ILE A 276 -6.20 39.67 5.14
CA ILE A 276 -5.55 40.83 5.76
C ILE A 276 -6.38 42.11 5.59
N SER A 277 -7.06 42.28 4.46
CA SER A 277 -7.96 43.42 4.28
C SER A 277 -9.16 43.37 5.23
N GLY A 278 -9.81 42.22 5.42
CA GLY A 278 -10.93 42.10 6.37
C GLY A 278 -10.57 42.40 7.83
N ALA A 279 -9.42 41.92 8.31
CA ALA A 279 -8.99 42.11 9.71
C ALA A 279 -8.45 43.51 10.01
N ILE A 280 -7.88 44.22 9.03
CA ILE A 280 -7.32 45.57 9.21
C ILE A 280 -8.35 46.67 8.92
N LEU A 281 -9.36 46.42 8.09
CA LEU A 281 -10.41 47.40 7.75
C LEU A 281 -11.31 47.79 8.93
N GLY A 282 -11.27 47.05 10.04
CA GLY A 282 -11.97 47.43 11.28
C GLY A 282 -11.28 48.54 12.09
N GLN A 283 -10.01 48.87 11.83
CA GLN A 283 -9.26 49.85 12.65
C GLN A 283 -8.46 50.93 11.89
N PHE A 284 -8.27 50.83 10.57
CA PHE A 284 -7.54 51.88 9.83
C PHE A 284 -8.23 52.25 8.51
N GLY A 285 -8.88 53.43 8.50
CA GLY A 285 -9.51 54.04 7.34
C GLY A 285 -8.54 54.66 6.33
N LEU A 286 -7.48 53.95 5.92
CA LEU A 286 -6.55 54.45 4.90
C LEU A 286 -6.28 53.42 3.78
N LYS A 287 -6.64 53.85 2.56
CA LYS A 287 -6.28 53.34 1.22
C LYS A 287 -6.91 52.01 0.74
N ILE A 288 -8.24 52.02 0.66
CA ILE A 288 -9.07 50.99 0.00
C ILE A 288 -8.81 50.90 -1.53
N ASP A 289 -8.46 52.00 -2.20
CA ASP A 289 -8.36 52.03 -3.68
C ASP A 289 -7.15 51.27 -4.24
N THR A 290 -6.01 51.28 -3.52
CA THR A 290 -4.82 50.51 -3.90
C THR A 290 -5.03 49.00 -3.80
N LEU A 291 -5.83 48.53 -2.83
CA LEU A 291 -6.16 47.12 -2.69
C LEU A 291 -7.17 46.66 -3.75
N LYS A 292 -8.15 47.50 -4.10
CA LYS A 292 -9.07 47.22 -5.22
C LYS A 292 -8.32 47.09 -6.55
N ASN A 293 -7.36 47.98 -6.82
CA ASN A 293 -6.55 47.93 -8.04
C ASN A 293 -5.59 46.72 -8.06
N GLN A 294 -5.05 46.29 -6.92
CA GLN A 294 -4.25 45.06 -6.87
C GLN A 294 -5.13 43.81 -7.03
N THR A 295 -6.36 43.83 -6.54
CA THR A 295 -7.33 42.74 -6.71
C THR A 295 -7.79 42.62 -8.17
N SER A 296 -7.95 43.73 -8.90
CA SER A 296 -8.29 43.70 -10.33
C SER A 296 -7.15 43.10 -11.16
N VAL A 297 -5.90 43.51 -10.90
CA VAL A 297 -4.72 42.94 -11.58
C VAL A 297 -4.58 41.44 -11.31
N ALA A 298 -4.76 41.00 -10.06
CA ALA A 298 -4.71 39.58 -9.72
C ALA A 298 -5.84 38.77 -10.39
N ASN A 299 -7.04 39.35 -10.54
CA ASN A 299 -8.14 38.69 -11.25
C ASN A 299 -7.89 38.61 -12.77
N GLU A 300 -7.26 39.62 -13.36
CA GLU A 300 -6.87 39.61 -14.76
C GLU A 300 -5.80 38.56 -15.05
N GLU A 301 -4.77 38.45 -14.20
CA GLU A 301 -3.75 37.39 -14.30
C GLU A 301 -4.35 35.99 -14.12
N LEU A 302 -5.27 35.81 -13.17
CA LEU A 302 -5.98 34.55 -12.98
C LEU A 302 -6.80 34.18 -14.23
N ASN A 303 -7.50 35.14 -14.83
CA ASN A 303 -8.29 34.91 -16.02
C ASN A 303 -7.42 34.58 -17.24
N PHE A 304 -6.27 35.24 -17.38
CA PHE A 304 -5.30 34.93 -18.42
C PHE A 304 -4.75 33.50 -18.30
N LEU A 305 -4.39 33.08 -17.08
CA LEU A 305 -3.90 31.72 -16.82
C LEU A 305 -4.97 30.64 -17.05
N LYS A 306 -6.23 30.90 -16.65
CA LYS A 306 -7.35 30.00 -16.95
C LYS A 306 -7.59 29.86 -18.45
N ALA A 307 -7.54 30.97 -19.20
CA ALA A 307 -7.69 30.95 -20.65
C ALA A 307 -6.56 30.15 -21.32
N LYS A 308 -5.31 30.30 -20.85
CA LYS A 308 -4.17 29.53 -21.36
C LYS A 308 -4.31 28.03 -21.09
N ALA A 309 -4.71 27.64 -19.87
CA ALA A 309 -4.93 26.24 -19.52
C ALA A 309 -6.09 25.60 -20.31
N ALA A 310 -7.13 26.36 -20.66
CA ALA A 310 -8.21 25.89 -21.53
C ALA A 310 -7.73 25.65 -22.97
N LEU A 311 -6.89 26.54 -23.49
CA LEU A 311 -6.29 26.42 -24.82
C LEU A 311 -5.35 25.20 -24.95
N GLU A 312 -4.62 24.86 -23.89
CA GLU A 312 -3.79 23.65 -23.86
C GLU A 312 -4.64 22.39 -23.91
N LYS A 313 -5.78 22.34 -23.21
CA LYS A 313 -6.73 21.22 -23.27
C LYS A 313 -7.39 21.05 -24.65
N GLU A 314 -7.63 22.14 -25.38
CA GLU A 314 -8.18 22.07 -26.74
C GLU A 314 -7.17 21.52 -27.76
N LYS A 315 -5.86 21.63 -27.50
CA LYS A 315 -4.81 21.10 -28.39
C LYS A 315 -4.55 19.61 -28.24
N GLU A 316 -5.04 19.00 -27.17
CA GLU A 316 -4.87 17.56 -26.90
C GLU A 316 -6.03 16.70 -27.43
N ASN A 317 -7.10 17.34 -27.94
CA ASN A 317 -8.19 16.69 -28.66
C ASN A 317 -8.01 16.84 -30.18
#